data_AF-A0A357B3B4-F1
#
_entry.id   AF-A0A357B3B4-F1
#
_cell.length_a   1.000
_cell.length_b   1.000
_cell.length_c   1.000
_cell.angle_alpha   90.00
_cell.angle_beta   90.00
_cell.angle_gamma   90.00
#
_symmetry.space_group_name_H-M   'P 1'
#
loop_
_entity.id
_entity.type
_entity.pdbx_description
1 polymer ?
#
loop_
_entity_poly.entity_id
_entity_poly.type
_entity_poly.pdbx_seq_one_letter_code
_entity_poly.pdbx_strand_id
1 'polypeptide(L)' 'PDYETNGFLKLLETFASPAPHMSVLDIGCGCGGYTLALAKRVGSAQGVDISPKMLGHARARAEIMNLGNAEFRCMDWAQ' A
#
# COMPACT_ATOMS: atom_id res chain seq x y z
N PRO A 1 -3.42 -4.35 7.91
CA PRO A 1 -2.80 -5.66 8.20
C PRO A 1 -1.44 -5.41 8.85
N ASP A 2 -1.07 -6.19 9.86
CA ASP A 2 0.24 -6.15 10.50
C ASP A 2 1.10 -7.34 10.07
N TYR A 3 2.42 -7.21 10.14
CA TYR A 3 3.36 -8.25 9.72
C TYR A 3 3.42 -9.44 10.70
N GLU A 4 2.90 -9.29 11.92
CA GLU A 4 2.98 -10.35 12.95
C GLU A 4 1.89 -11.42 12.74
N THR A 5 0.71 -11.01 12.32
CA THR A 5 -0.47 -11.89 12.19
C THR A 5 -0.89 -12.15 10.76
N ASN A 6 -0.51 -11.30 9.80
CA ASN A 6 -0.95 -11.45 8.41
C ASN A 6 -0.04 -12.37 7.59
N GLY A 7 -0.55 -13.55 7.20
CA GLY A 7 0.22 -14.54 6.43
C GLY A 7 0.72 -14.03 5.07
N PHE A 8 -0.03 -13.17 4.38
CA PHE A 8 0.39 -12.62 3.09
C PHE A 8 1.59 -11.67 3.24
N LEU A 9 1.58 -10.80 4.25
CA LEU A 9 2.74 -9.94 4.54
C LEU A 9 3.99 -10.74 4.90
N LYS A 10 3.85 -11.87 5.61
CA LYS A 10 4.97 -12.79 5.89
C LYS A 10 5.52 -13.43 4.61
N LEU A 11 4.64 -13.82 3.67
CA LEU A 11 5.09 -14.34 2.38
C LEU A 11 5.86 -13.26 1.60
N LEU A 12 5.37 -12.03 1.56
CA LEU A 12 6.09 -10.92 0.92
C LEU A 12 7.46 -10.67 1.55
N GLU A 13 7.57 -10.73 2.87
CA GLU A 13 8.86 -10.61 3.57
C GLU A 13 9.84 -11.69 3.11
N THR A 14 9.38 -12.94 3.03
CA THR A 14 10.21 -14.10 2.62
C THR A 14 10.66 -14.02 1.17
N PHE A 15 9.77 -13.63 0.24
CA PHE A 15 10.05 -13.73 -1.19
C PHE A 15 10.59 -12.44 -1.82
N ALA A 16 10.23 -11.28 -1.27
CA ALA A 16 10.58 -9.98 -1.82
C ALA A 16 11.45 -9.14 -0.89
N SER A 17 11.49 -9.45 0.41
CA SER A 17 12.25 -8.73 1.45
C SER A 17 12.17 -7.20 1.31
N PRO A 18 10.97 -6.61 1.49
CA PRO A 18 10.75 -5.18 1.29
C PRO A 18 11.74 -4.32 2.07
N ALA A 19 12.43 -3.42 1.37
CA ALA A 19 13.50 -2.62 1.94
C ALA A 19 13.39 -1.13 1.56
N PRO A 20 14.03 -0.19 2.30
CA PRO A 20 13.88 1.25 2.08
C PRO A 20 14.30 1.76 0.69
N HIS A 21 15.10 1.01 -0.06
CA HIS A 21 15.51 1.36 -1.43
C HIS A 21 14.51 0.91 -2.50
N MET A 22 13.47 0.16 -2.12
CA MET A 22 12.47 -0.37 -3.04
C MET A 22 11.26 0.56 -3.17
N SER A 23 10.53 0.37 -4.26
CA SER A 23 9.21 0.97 -4.48
C SER A 23 8.19 -0.15 -4.73
N VAL A 24 6.94 0.08 -4.34
CA VAL A 24 5.85 -0.89 -4.46
C VAL A 24 4.68 -0.28 -5.20
N LEU A 25 4.07 -1.06 -6.09
CA LEU A 25 2.76 -0.80 -6.68
C LEU A 25 1.75 -1.86 -6.20
N ASP A 26 0.65 -1.41 -5.62
CA ASP A 26 -0.46 -2.22 -5.11
C ASP A 26 -1.70 -1.99 -5.98
N ILE A 27 -2.02 -2.95 -6.84
CA ILE A 27 -3.12 -2.86 -7.82
C ILE A 27 -4.41 -3.41 -7.22
N GLY A 28 -5.48 -2.62 -7.25
CA GLY A 28 -6.71 -2.93 -6.53
C GLY A 28 -6.56 -2.72 -5.02
N CYS A 29 -5.89 -1.63 -4.63
CA CYS A 29 -5.47 -1.41 -3.24
C CYS A 29 -6.63 -1.20 -2.25
N GLY A 30 -7.84 -0.94 -2.75
CA GLY A 30 -9.00 -0.61 -1.94
C GLY A 30 -8.72 0.55 -0.99
N CYS A 31 -8.96 0.34 0.30
CA CYS A 31 -8.68 1.33 1.35
C CYS A 31 -7.20 1.37 1.81
N GLY A 32 -6.26 0.93 0.96
CA GLY A 32 -4.80 1.02 1.16
C GLY A 32 -4.22 0.06 2.20
N GLY A 33 -4.90 -1.04 2.51
CA GLY A 33 -4.50 -1.92 3.61
C GLY A 33 -3.06 -2.44 3.50
N TYR A 34 -2.69 -2.97 2.33
CA TYR A 34 -1.35 -3.50 2.07
C TYR A 34 -0.38 -2.40 1.65
N THR A 35 -0.81 -1.45 0.81
CA THR A 35 -0.03 -0.25 0.47
C THR A 35 0.56 0.44 1.71
N LEU A 36 -0.27 0.70 2.73
CA LEU A 36 0.16 1.37 3.96
C LEU A 36 1.01 0.49 4.88
N ALA A 37 0.81 -0.84 4.85
CA ALA A 37 1.67 -1.76 5.58
C ALA A 37 3.09 -1.78 4.96
N LEU A 38 3.16 -1.83 3.64
CA LEU A 38 4.41 -1.84 2.87
C LEU A 38 5.13 -0.49 2.95
N ALA A 39 4.40 0.63 2.96
CA ALA A 39 4.96 1.98 3.13
C ALA A 39 5.82 2.14 4.40
N LYS A 40 5.61 1.30 5.43
CA LYS A 40 6.43 1.29 6.66
C LYS A 40 7.80 0.60 6.50
N ARG A 41 8.05 -0.04 5.35
CA ARG A 41 9.24 -0.85 5.07
C ARG A 41 10.00 -0.36 3.83
N VAL A 42 9.29 0.20 2.85
CA VAL A 42 9.86 0.61 1.56
C VAL A 42 10.03 2.12 1.45
N GLY A 43 10.79 2.56 0.44
CA GLY A 43 11.00 3.99 0.18
C GLY A 43 9.74 4.70 -0.30
N SER A 44 8.98 4.06 -1.20
CA SER A 44 7.70 4.58 -1.69
C SER A 44 6.68 3.46 -1.96
N ALA A 45 5.41 3.75 -1.70
CA ALA A 45 4.30 2.84 -1.99
C ALA A 45 3.21 3.57 -2.77
N GLN A 46 2.77 2.99 -3.86
CA GLN A 46 1.65 3.51 -4.64
C GLN A 46 0.52 2.48 -4.65
N GLY A 47 -0.67 2.92 -4.28
CA GLY A 47 -1.91 2.16 -4.41
C GLY A 47 -2.75 2.69 -5.57
N VAL A 48 -3.27 1.78 -6.41
CA VAL A 48 -4.25 2.12 -7.44
C VAL A 48 -5.54 1.36 -7.24
N ASP A 49 -6.66 2.04 -7.41
CA ASP A 49 -8.00 1.45 -7.35
C ASP A 49 -8.95 2.23 -8.27
N ILE A 50 -9.93 1.54 -8.85
CA ILE A 50 -10.92 2.18 -9.74
C ILE A 50 -11.94 3.01 -8.95
N SER A 51 -12.09 2.77 -7.65
CA SER A 51 -13.10 3.42 -6.81
C SER A 51 -12.55 4.68 -6.13
N PRO A 52 -13.01 5.89 -6.51
CA PRO A 52 -12.59 7.13 -5.85
C PRO A 52 -12.92 7.13 -4.34
N LYS A 53 -14.01 6.47 -3.95
CA LYS A 53 -14.44 6.35 -2.55
C LYS A 53 -13.43 5.55 -1.72
N MET A 54 -12.95 4.43 -2.24
CA MET A 54 -11.95 3.60 -1.56
C MET A 54 -10.64 4.38 -1.36
N LEU A 55 -10.22 5.13 -2.38
CA LEU A 55 -9.03 5.96 -2.31
C LEU A 55 -9.19 7.13 -1.34
N GLY A 56 -10.40 7.68 -1.18
CA GLY A 56 -10.70 8.66 -0.12
C GLY A 56 -10.39 8.09 1.27
N HIS A 57 -10.83 6.86 1.55
CA HIS A 57 -10.50 6.18 2.81
C HIS A 57 -9.01 5.86 2.93
N ALA A 58 -8.35 5.48 1.84
CA ALA A 58 -6.92 5.16 1.83
C ALA A 58 -6.06 6.40 2.19
N ARG A 59 -6.36 7.55 1.58
CA ARG A 59 -5.67 8.83 1.86
C ARG A 59 -5.87 9.28 3.31
N ALA A 60 -7.11 9.25 3.81
CA ALA A 60 -7.39 9.58 5.21
C ALA A 60 -6.62 8.69 6.20
N ARG A 61 -6.47 7.38 5.89
CA ARG A 61 -5.66 6.46 6.70
C ARG A 61 -4.17 6.78 6.62
N ALA A 62 -3.66 7.13 5.44
CA ALA A 62 -2.27 7.54 5.27
C ALA A 62 -1.93 8.78 6.12
N GLU A 63 -2.81 9.77 6.10
CA GLU A 63 -2.70 10.99 6.91
C GLU A 63 -2.71 10.67 8.41
N ILE A 64 -3.67 9.87 8.89
CA ILE A 64 -3.73 9.45 10.31
C ILE A 64 -2.46 8.71 10.74
N MET A 65 -1.84 7.94 9.84
CA MET A 65 -0.61 7.19 10.11
C MET A 65 0.67 7.98 9.84
N ASN A 66 0.58 9.22 9.36
CA ASN A 66 1.72 10.05 8.93
C ASN A 66 2.62 9.37 7.89
N LEU A 67 2.04 8.63 6.95
CA LEU A 67 2.77 7.91 5.89
C LEU A 67 2.82 8.76 4.62
N GLY A 68 3.70 9.77 4.61
CA GLY A 68 3.87 10.68 3.47
C GLY A 68 4.48 10.04 2.21
N ASN A 69 4.99 8.81 2.31
CA ASN A 69 5.53 8.04 1.19
C ASN A 69 4.50 7.10 0.54
N ALA A 70 3.23 7.16 0.95
CA ALA A 70 2.13 6.39 0.37
C ALA A 70 1.26 7.28 -0.53
N GLU A 71 1.21 6.99 -1.82
CA GLU A 71 0.37 7.69 -2.80
C GLU A 71 -0.79 6.83 -3.29
N PHE A 72 -1.90 7.47 -3.68
CA PHE A 72 -3.11 6.78 -4.13
C PHE A 72 -3.66 7.42 -5.40
N ARG A 73 -3.85 6.62 -6.47
CA ARG A 73 -4.35 7.10 -7.77
C ARG A 73 -5.60 6.35 -8.22
N CYS A 74 -6.57 7.09 -8.74
CA CYS A 74 -7.79 6.53 -9.31
C CYS A 74 -7.51 6.14 -10.74
N MET A 75 -7.41 4.84 -11.01
CA MET A 75 -7.04 4.33 -12.31
C MET A 75 -7.81 3.03 -12.59
N ASP A 76 -8.22 2.87 -13.85
CA ASP A 76 -8.55 1.58 -14.40
C ASP A 76 -7.22 0.90 -14.75
N TRP A 77 -6.92 -0.27 -14.18
CA TRP A 77 -5.65 -0.95 -14.44
C TRP A 77 -5.55 -1.46 -15.89
N ALA A 78 -6.68 -1.56 -16.61
CA ALA A 78 -6.73 -2.05 -17.97
C ALA A 78 -6.36 -0.95 -19.00
N GLN A 79 -6.14 0.28 -18.54
CA GLN A 79 -5.85 1.45 -19.35
C GLN A 79 -4.40 1.91 -19.23
#